data_AF-A0A1A6HPZ7-F1
#
_entry.id   AF-A0A1A6HPZ7-F1
#
_cell.length_a   1.000
_cell.length_b   1.000
_cell.length_c   1.000
_cell.angle_alpha   90.00
_cell.angle_beta   90.00
_cell.angle_gamma   90.00
#
_symmetry.space_group_name_H-M   'P 1'
#
loop_
_entity.id
_entity.type
_entity.pdbx_description
1 polymer ?
#
loop_
_entity_poly.entity_id
_entity_poly.type
_entity_poly.pdbx_seq_one_letter_code
_entity_poly.pdbx_strand_id
1 'polypeptide(L)'
;MEPLQGLQRVREPLSKPASAAIKAVMGDFPGHLFAGMLCFVIALWWSIKSILKHVCKQQKKYSSLITKEFFFRAELLEGIGMIGTISIGIIGLYSVRVKQNPSSEEFQLVRLMHWHHLAIYVFFALIGGTKILCFTISSLPVSLVKLMLSNAFFVEAFIFYNHTQGRSLVDAFGHQMLSFTAFLAGLVAFIDFLTKNNVVLELLVLSLMMLHGMFFCKVTFVLFPRNKDYAWDLSDHRNVLFLTVCLCLYYALTYVIIGINYALVT
;
A
#
# COMPACT_ATOMS: atom_id res chain seq x y z
N MET A 1 -40.22 39.28 33.71
CA MET A 1 -40.72 38.29 32.74
C MET A 1 -40.44 38.83 31.34
N GLU A 2 -39.29 38.48 30.78
CA GLU A 2 -38.98 38.69 29.35
C GLU A 2 -39.28 37.38 28.61
N PRO A 3 -39.86 37.40 27.39
CA PRO A 3 -39.91 36.24 26.54
C PRO A 3 -38.72 36.21 25.58
N LEU A 4 -37.95 35.12 25.65
CA LEU A 4 -36.92 34.73 24.68
C LEU A 4 -37.57 34.38 23.32
N GLN A 5 -37.28 35.18 22.29
CA GLN A 5 -37.47 34.80 20.89
C GLN A 5 -36.11 34.75 20.19
N GLY A 6 -35.74 33.58 19.65
CA GLY A 6 -34.51 33.46 18.85
C GLY A 6 -34.03 32.04 18.57
N LEU A 7 -34.90 31.06 18.33
CA LEU A 7 -34.46 29.77 17.76
C LEU A 7 -34.21 29.92 16.26
N GLN A 8 -33.01 30.36 15.89
CA GLN A 8 -32.49 30.18 14.54
C GLN A 8 -32.25 28.69 14.30
N ARG A 9 -33.10 28.10 13.46
CA ARG A 9 -32.94 26.76 12.89
C ARG A 9 -31.60 26.70 12.15
N VAL A 10 -30.60 26.06 12.74
CA VAL A 10 -29.34 25.73 12.07
C VAL A 10 -29.69 24.88 10.84
N ARG A 11 -29.55 25.48 9.67
CA ARG A 11 -29.72 24.79 8.39
C ARG A 11 -28.45 23.97 8.19
N GLU A 12 -28.54 22.64 8.30
CA GLU A 12 -27.46 21.75 7.90
C GLU A 12 -27.03 22.07 6.46
N PRO A 13 -25.72 22.20 6.17
CA PRO A 13 -25.28 22.37 4.80
C PRO A 13 -25.48 21.05 4.06
N LEU A 14 -26.43 21.04 3.13
CA LEU A 14 -26.55 20.01 2.10
C LEU A 14 -25.20 19.97 1.36
N SER A 15 -24.39 18.94 1.66
CA SER A 15 -23.03 18.82 1.13
C SER A 15 -23.07 18.83 -0.40
N LYS A 16 -22.50 19.87 -1.00
CA LYS A 16 -22.32 19.92 -2.46
C LYS A 16 -21.50 18.70 -2.88
N PRO A 17 -21.84 18.02 -3.99
CA PRO A 17 -21.05 16.90 -4.47
C PRO A 17 -19.62 17.36 -4.74
N ALA A 18 -18.64 16.59 -4.27
CA ALA A 18 -17.22 16.86 -4.50
C ALA A 18 -16.95 17.07 -6.00
N SER A 19 -16.18 18.10 -6.32
CA SER A 19 -15.84 18.45 -7.69
C SER A 19 -15.07 17.32 -8.38
N ALA A 20 -15.00 17.35 -9.72
CA ALA A 20 -14.19 16.41 -10.48
C ALA A 20 -12.69 16.47 -10.10
N ALA A 21 -12.18 17.63 -9.67
CA ALA A 21 -10.80 17.78 -9.24
C ALA A 21 -10.56 17.20 -7.84
N ILE A 22 -11.51 17.31 -6.92
CA ILE A 22 -11.45 16.64 -5.62
C ILE A 22 -11.44 15.12 -5.83
N LYS A 23 -12.34 14.60 -6.69
CA LYS A 23 -12.39 13.16 -6.99
C LYS A 23 -11.12 12.65 -7.65
N ALA A 24 -10.53 13.40 -8.58
CA ALA A 24 -9.28 13.02 -9.23
C ALA A 24 -8.07 12.98 -8.26
N VAL A 25 -8.14 13.69 -7.14
CA VAL A 25 -7.04 13.83 -6.18
C VAL A 25 -7.24 13.00 -4.90
N MET A 26 -8.50 12.71 -4.52
CA MET A 26 -8.84 11.73 -3.49
C MET A 26 -8.43 10.30 -3.90
N GLY A 27 -8.07 10.12 -5.17
CA GLY A 27 -7.60 8.89 -5.78
C GLY A 27 -8.19 8.73 -7.16
N ASP A 28 -7.39 8.29 -8.13
CA ASP A 28 -7.91 7.83 -9.41
C ASP A 28 -7.79 6.29 -9.51
N PHE A 29 -8.69 5.70 -10.29
CA PHE A 29 -8.69 4.25 -10.53
C PHE A 29 -7.31 3.74 -11.00
N PRO A 30 -6.63 4.38 -11.98
CA PRO A 30 -5.32 3.94 -12.43
C PRO A 30 -4.25 3.96 -11.33
N GLY A 31 -4.11 5.06 -10.58
CA GLY A 31 -3.09 5.19 -9.54
C GLY A 31 -3.31 4.20 -8.40
N HIS A 32 -4.57 4.03 -7.95
CA HIS A 32 -4.90 3.09 -6.88
C HIS A 32 -4.75 1.64 -7.31
N LEU A 33 -5.16 1.29 -8.54
CA LEU A 33 -4.96 -0.06 -9.07
C LEU A 33 -3.47 -0.36 -9.23
N PHE A 34 -2.70 0.60 -9.73
CA PHE A 34 -1.26 0.47 -9.93
C PHE A 34 -0.52 0.21 -8.61
N ALA A 35 -0.82 0.98 -7.56
CA ALA A 35 -0.21 0.79 -6.24
C ALA A 35 -0.50 -0.61 -5.66
N GLY A 36 -1.77 -1.05 -5.70
CA GLY A 36 -2.17 -2.37 -5.23
C GLY A 36 -1.49 -3.52 -5.98
N MET A 37 -1.49 -3.44 -7.32
CA MET A 37 -0.86 -4.44 -8.17
C MET A 37 0.66 -4.51 -7.96
N LEU A 38 1.32 -3.35 -7.84
CA LEU A 38 2.75 -3.29 -7.60
C LEU A 38 3.12 -3.94 -6.26
N CYS A 39 2.39 -3.62 -5.19
CA CYS A 39 2.61 -4.19 -3.87
C CYS A 39 2.44 -5.73 -3.90
N PHE A 40 1.38 -6.22 -4.55
CA PHE A 40 1.14 -7.66 -4.71
C PHE A 40 2.24 -8.37 -5.51
N VAL A 41 2.62 -7.83 -6.68
CA VAL A 41 3.65 -8.43 -7.55
C VAL A 41 5.01 -8.45 -6.88
N ILE A 42 5.41 -7.37 -6.20
CA ILE A 42 6.67 -7.31 -5.45
C ILE A 42 6.66 -8.35 -4.33
N ALA A 43 5.57 -8.44 -3.56
CA ALA A 43 5.47 -9.40 -2.46
C ALA A 43 5.49 -10.86 -2.95
N LEU A 44 4.83 -11.14 -4.07
CA LEU A 44 4.86 -12.45 -4.72
C LEU A 44 6.28 -12.82 -5.18
N TRP A 45 6.95 -11.89 -5.87
CA TRP A 45 8.33 -12.07 -6.31
C TRP A 45 9.29 -12.31 -5.14
N TRP A 46 9.19 -11.50 -4.09
CA TRP A 46 10.01 -11.67 -2.87
C TRP A 46 9.69 -12.98 -2.16
N SER A 47 8.45 -13.46 -2.17
CA SER A 47 8.08 -14.76 -1.59
C SER A 47 8.78 -15.90 -2.31
N ILE A 48 8.72 -15.93 -3.65
CA ILE A 48 9.42 -16.93 -4.46
C ILE A 48 10.93 -16.89 -4.19
N LYS A 49 11.53 -15.69 -4.20
CA LYS A 49 12.97 -15.51 -3.93
C LYS A 49 13.37 -15.96 -2.52
N SER A 50 12.56 -15.67 -1.51
CA SER A 50 12.80 -16.05 -0.12
C SER A 50 12.78 -17.57 0.06
N ILE A 51 11.77 -18.23 -0.51
CA ILE A 51 11.66 -19.70 -0.54
C ILE A 51 12.85 -20.31 -1.26
N LEU A 52 13.20 -19.81 -2.45
CA LEU A 52 14.32 -20.29 -3.24
C LEU A 52 15.64 -20.22 -2.45
N LYS A 53 15.89 -19.07 -1.82
CA LYS A 53 17.07 -18.85 -0.97
C LYS A 53 17.09 -19.82 0.21
N HIS A 54 15.93 -20.10 0.82
CA HIS A 54 15.80 -21.07 1.90
C HIS A 54 16.11 -22.49 1.44
N VAL A 55 15.49 -22.96 0.36
CA VAL A 55 15.67 -24.31 -0.19
C VAL A 55 17.11 -24.55 -0.65
N CYS A 56 17.71 -23.61 -1.40
CA CYS A 56 19.12 -23.72 -1.82
C CYS A 56 20.07 -23.82 -0.63
N LYS A 57 19.81 -23.09 0.46
CA LYS A 57 20.60 -23.16 1.69
C LYS A 57 20.47 -24.51 2.39
N GLN A 58 19.26 -25.06 2.46
CA GLN A 58 18.99 -26.37 3.08
C GLN A 58 19.61 -27.52 2.29
N GLN A 59 19.45 -27.53 0.96
CA GLN A 59 19.90 -28.64 0.12
C GLN A 59 21.42 -28.62 -0.17
N LYS A 60 22.16 -27.58 0.25
CA LYS A 60 23.56 -27.32 -0.11
C LYS A 60 23.85 -27.36 -1.63
N LYS A 61 22.81 -27.30 -2.45
CA LYS A 61 22.87 -27.31 -3.91
C LYS A 61 22.58 -25.90 -4.41
N TYR A 62 23.63 -25.18 -4.75
CA TYR A 62 23.49 -24.09 -5.73
C TYR A 62 23.51 -24.76 -7.10
N SER A 63 22.41 -24.69 -7.86
CA SER A 63 22.44 -25.12 -9.26
C SER A 63 23.30 -24.15 -10.07
N SER A 64 23.72 -24.54 -11.28
CA SER A 64 24.49 -23.64 -12.16
C SER A 64 23.78 -22.31 -12.47
N LEU A 65 22.45 -22.26 -12.33
CA LEU A 65 21.62 -21.08 -12.61
C LEU A 65 21.41 -20.16 -11.39
N ILE A 66 21.42 -20.70 -10.16
CA ILE A 66 21.09 -19.95 -8.94
C ILE A 66 22.37 -19.78 -8.12
N THR A 67 23.10 -18.70 -8.40
CA THR A 67 24.38 -18.37 -7.75
C THR A 67 24.22 -17.21 -6.77
N LYS A 68 25.24 -16.99 -5.92
CA LYS A 68 25.29 -15.79 -5.06
C LYS A 68 25.23 -14.49 -5.89
N GLU A 69 25.86 -14.51 -7.06
CA GLU A 69 25.87 -13.40 -8.02
C GLU A 69 24.47 -13.13 -8.59
N PHE A 70 23.68 -14.16 -8.85
CA PHE A 70 22.29 -14.00 -9.27
C PHE A 70 21.47 -13.25 -8.22
N PHE A 71 21.55 -13.65 -6.95
CA PHE A 71 20.84 -12.96 -5.86
C PHE A 71 21.33 -11.52 -5.69
N PHE A 72 22.63 -11.28 -5.80
CA PHE A 72 23.20 -9.93 -5.74
C PHE A 72 22.61 -9.02 -6.84
N ARG A 73 22.63 -9.48 -8.10
CA ARG A 73 22.07 -8.73 -9.23
C ARG A 73 20.57 -8.50 -9.10
N ALA A 74 19.83 -9.49 -8.62
CA ALA A 74 18.40 -9.38 -8.38
C ALA A 74 18.10 -8.27 -7.35
N GLU A 75 18.85 -8.19 -6.25
CA GLU A 75 18.66 -7.17 -5.20
C GLU A 75 18.93 -5.75 -5.72
N LEU A 76 19.95 -5.59 -6.58
CA LEU A 76 20.29 -4.32 -7.21
C LEU A 76 19.22 -3.90 -8.24
N LEU A 77 18.79 -4.82 -9.12
CA LEU A 77 17.76 -4.57 -10.12
C LEU A 77 16.41 -4.27 -9.47
N GLU A 78 16.06 -4.94 -8.37
CA GLU A 78 14.87 -4.62 -7.59
C GLU A 78 14.95 -3.19 -7.03
N GLY A 79 16.10 -2.79 -6.48
CA GLY A 79 16.28 -1.42 -5.97
C GLY A 79 16.11 -0.35 -7.06
N ILE A 80 16.72 -0.57 -8.23
CA ILE A 80 16.59 0.31 -9.40
C ILE A 80 15.14 0.34 -9.89
N GLY A 81 14.50 -0.84 -10.01
CA GLY A 81 13.11 -0.97 -10.43
C GLY A 81 12.16 -0.22 -9.50
N MET A 82 12.34 -0.35 -8.18
CA MET A 82 11.52 0.39 -7.20
C MET A 82 11.63 1.91 -7.38
N ILE A 83 12.85 2.45 -7.49
CA ILE A 83 13.06 3.90 -7.71
C ILE A 83 12.41 4.35 -9.03
N GLY A 84 12.60 3.57 -10.11
CA GLY A 84 12.01 3.87 -11.42
C GLY A 84 10.48 3.90 -11.38
N THR A 85 9.87 2.86 -10.82
CA THR A 85 8.41 2.77 -10.69
C THR A 85 7.82 3.89 -9.84
N ILE A 86 8.48 4.26 -8.74
CA ILE A 86 8.00 5.33 -7.86
C ILE A 86 8.15 6.70 -8.52
N SER A 87 9.23 6.90 -9.28
CA SER A 87 9.41 8.13 -10.07
C SER A 87 8.27 8.31 -11.07
N ILE A 88 7.83 7.23 -11.74
CA ILE A 88 6.64 7.24 -12.62
C ILE A 88 5.38 7.62 -11.83
N GLY A 89 5.19 7.08 -10.62
CA GLY A 89 4.07 7.43 -9.74
C GLY A 89 4.04 8.92 -9.35
N ILE A 90 5.20 9.49 -8.99
CA ILE A 90 5.33 10.92 -8.69
C ILE A 90 5.00 11.78 -9.92
N ILE A 91 5.52 11.40 -11.10
CA ILE A 91 5.20 12.10 -12.35
C ILE A 91 3.69 12.04 -12.62
N GLY A 92 3.06 10.87 -12.46
CA GLY A 92 1.62 10.70 -12.60
C GLY A 92 0.81 11.60 -11.66
N LEU A 93 1.19 11.64 -10.37
CA LEU A 93 0.56 12.46 -9.34
C LEU A 93 0.54 13.96 -9.73
N TYR A 94 1.63 14.49 -10.28
CA TYR A 94 1.73 15.90 -10.65
C TYR A 94 1.31 16.21 -12.11
N SER A 95 1.02 15.20 -12.93
CA SER A 95 0.56 15.40 -14.30
C SER A 95 -0.91 15.88 -14.36
N VAL A 96 -1.69 15.67 -13.31
CA VAL A 96 -3.08 16.13 -13.21
C VAL A 96 -3.11 17.66 -12.98
N ARG A 97 -3.43 18.42 -14.04
CA ARG A 97 -3.58 19.88 -13.96
C ARG A 97 -4.93 20.25 -13.34
N VAL A 98 -4.93 20.62 -12.07
CA VAL A 98 -6.09 21.29 -11.44
C VAL A 98 -6.07 22.78 -11.81
N LYS A 99 -7.23 23.33 -12.19
CA LYS A 99 -7.38 24.76 -12.52
C LYS A 99 -7.01 25.59 -11.28
N GLN A 100 -5.89 26.29 -11.36
CA GLN A 100 -5.26 26.94 -10.20
C GLN A 100 -6.03 28.20 -9.80
N ASN A 101 -6.88 28.09 -8.79
CA ASN A 101 -7.26 29.24 -7.97
C ASN A 101 -6.71 29.01 -6.55
N PRO A 102 -5.57 29.61 -6.17
CA PRO A 102 -4.86 29.28 -4.93
C PRO A 102 -5.65 29.61 -3.65
N SER A 103 -6.70 30.43 -3.75
CA SER A 103 -7.58 30.81 -2.65
C SER A 103 -8.77 29.85 -2.45
N SER A 104 -9.00 28.86 -3.31
CA SER A 104 -10.08 27.91 -3.11
C SER A 104 -9.69 26.86 -2.07
N GLU A 105 -10.60 26.56 -1.12
CA GLU A 105 -10.42 25.47 -0.14
C GLU A 105 -10.16 24.12 -0.84
N GLU A 106 -10.81 23.92 -1.99
CA GLU A 106 -10.61 22.77 -2.86
C GLU A 106 -9.15 22.61 -3.32
N PHE A 107 -8.51 23.69 -3.78
CA PHE A 107 -7.11 23.65 -4.20
C PHE A 107 -6.17 23.32 -3.02
N GLN A 108 -6.48 23.82 -1.82
CA GLN A 108 -5.73 23.54 -0.60
C GLN A 108 -5.82 22.07 -0.20
N LEU A 109 -7.03 21.49 -0.24
CA LEU A 109 -7.26 20.07 0.06
C LEU A 109 -6.54 19.18 -0.95
N VAL A 110 -6.65 19.49 -2.25
CA VAL A 110 -5.94 18.78 -3.32
C VAL A 110 -4.44 18.76 -3.07
N ARG A 111 -3.86 19.93 -2.76
CA ARG A 111 -2.44 20.07 -2.48
C ARG A 111 -2.02 19.24 -1.26
N LEU A 112 -2.81 19.24 -0.19
CA LEU A 112 -2.55 18.44 1.00
C LEU A 112 -2.55 16.95 0.67
N MET A 113 -3.51 16.47 -0.11
CA MET A 113 -3.56 15.06 -0.53
C MET A 113 -2.37 14.65 -1.41
N HIS A 114 -1.87 15.55 -2.26
CA HIS A 114 -0.62 15.30 -2.99
C HIS A 114 0.58 15.15 -2.05
N TRP A 115 0.66 15.93 -0.96
CA TRP A 115 1.73 15.79 0.04
C TRP A 115 1.67 14.44 0.76
N HIS A 116 0.48 13.95 1.08
CA HIS A 116 0.30 12.60 1.65
C HIS A 116 0.85 11.52 0.71
N HIS A 117 0.46 11.53 -0.57
CA HIS A 117 0.94 10.54 -1.55
C HIS A 117 2.44 10.67 -1.82
N LEU A 118 2.96 11.90 -1.90
CA LEU A 118 4.39 12.15 -2.05
C LEU A 118 5.19 11.57 -0.88
N ALA A 119 4.73 11.73 0.36
CA ALA A 119 5.40 11.18 1.53
C ALA A 119 5.47 9.64 1.47
N ILE A 120 4.37 8.98 1.09
CA ILE A 120 4.36 7.52 0.86
C ILE A 120 5.41 7.15 -0.20
N TYR A 121 5.36 7.79 -1.37
CA TYR A 121 6.30 7.52 -2.46
C TYR A 121 7.77 7.70 -2.05
N VAL A 122 8.10 8.77 -1.33
CA VAL A 122 9.47 8.99 -0.85
C VAL A 122 9.94 7.84 0.03
N PHE A 123 9.13 7.37 0.99
CA PHE A 123 9.52 6.27 1.87
C PHE A 123 9.66 4.94 1.14
N PHE A 124 8.78 4.64 0.17
CA PHE A 124 8.96 3.46 -0.67
C PHE A 124 10.20 3.57 -1.57
N ALA A 125 10.58 4.77 -2.01
CA ALA A 125 11.80 4.97 -2.82
C ALA A 125 13.05 4.78 -1.96
N LEU A 126 13.01 5.17 -0.69
CA LEU A 126 14.08 4.90 0.27
C LEU A 126 14.36 3.40 0.44
N ILE A 127 13.36 2.52 0.28
CA ILE A 127 13.60 1.06 0.26
C ILE A 127 14.54 0.70 -0.90
N GLY A 128 14.24 1.18 -2.11
CA GLY A 128 15.06 0.95 -3.29
C GLY A 128 16.47 1.51 -3.15
N GLY A 129 16.59 2.74 -2.63
CA GLY A 129 17.89 3.36 -2.32
C GLY A 129 18.68 2.57 -1.28
N THR A 130 18.03 2.13 -0.21
CA THR A 130 18.66 1.31 0.85
C THR A 130 19.13 -0.03 0.32
N LYS A 131 18.38 -0.67 -0.59
CA LYS A 131 18.83 -1.90 -1.29
C LYS A 131 20.09 -1.65 -2.09
N ILE A 132 20.12 -0.63 -2.95
CA ILE A 132 21.31 -0.30 -3.75
C ILE A 132 22.52 -0.04 -2.85
N LEU A 133 22.34 0.76 -1.80
CA LEU A 133 23.40 1.10 -0.84
C LEU A 133 23.92 -0.13 -0.09
N CYS A 134 23.03 -0.96 0.48
CA CYS A 134 23.43 -2.15 1.25
C CYS A 134 24.14 -3.21 0.40
N PHE A 135 23.86 -3.26 -0.91
CA PHE A 135 24.50 -4.22 -1.82
C PHE A 135 25.72 -3.62 -2.53
N THR A 136 25.90 -2.31 -2.57
CA THR A 136 27.09 -1.68 -3.16
C THR A 136 28.17 -1.37 -2.09
N ILE A 137 27.75 -1.03 -0.88
CA ILE A 137 28.63 -0.60 0.23
C ILE A 137 28.72 -1.74 1.25
N SER A 138 29.88 -2.38 1.34
CA SER A 138 30.12 -3.54 2.21
C SER A 138 30.02 -3.26 3.71
N SER A 139 30.13 -1.99 4.14
CA SER A 139 30.02 -1.59 5.54
C SER A 139 28.57 -1.47 6.04
N LEU A 140 27.58 -1.45 5.15
CA LEU A 140 26.17 -1.31 5.52
C LEU A 140 25.51 -2.67 5.76
N PRO A 141 24.80 -2.86 6.88
CA PRO A 141 24.13 -4.12 7.14
C PRO A 141 22.84 -4.25 6.32
N VAL A 142 22.68 -5.39 5.64
CA VAL A 142 21.49 -5.72 4.82
C VAL A 142 20.17 -5.64 5.61
N SER A 143 20.22 -5.76 6.94
CA SER A 143 19.06 -5.58 7.83
C SER A 143 18.45 -4.18 7.75
N LEU A 144 19.18 -3.16 7.28
CA LEU A 144 18.63 -1.82 7.04
C LEU A 144 17.49 -1.84 6.01
N VAL A 145 17.52 -2.75 5.04
CA VAL A 145 16.42 -2.89 4.06
C VAL A 145 15.13 -3.29 4.78
N LYS A 146 15.19 -4.21 5.75
CA LYS A 146 14.04 -4.63 6.56
C LYS A 146 13.50 -3.50 7.43
N LEU A 147 14.41 -2.72 8.05
CA LEU A 147 14.03 -1.54 8.82
C LEU A 147 13.36 -0.47 7.94
N MET A 148 13.88 -0.23 6.75
CA MET A 148 13.29 0.73 5.80
C MET A 148 11.92 0.27 5.31
N LEU A 149 11.74 -1.03 5.03
CA LEU A 149 10.45 -1.62 4.68
C LEU A 149 9.42 -1.41 5.80
N SER A 150 9.81 -1.66 7.05
CA SER A 150 8.98 -1.42 8.23
C SER A 150 8.54 0.04 8.34
N ASN A 151 9.49 0.98 8.22
CA ASN A 151 9.19 2.41 8.28
C ASN A 151 8.27 2.88 7.16
N ALA A 152 8.46 2.37 5.93
CA ALA A 152 7.58 2.73 4.80
C ALA A 152 6.12 2.33 5.06
N PHE A 153 5.90 1.11 5.56
CA PHE A 153 4.56 0.65 5.93
C PHE A 153 3.97 1.39 7.13
N PHE A 154 4.78 1.79 8.12
CA PHE A 154 4.30 2.61 9.23
C PHE A 154 3.87 4.01 8.77
N VAL A 155 4.63 4.64 7.87
CA VAL A 155 4.27 5.94 7.28
C VAL A 155 2.99 5.82 6.47
N GLU A 156 2.87 4.79 5.63
CA GLU A 156 1.66 4.51 4.86
C GLU A 156 0.45 4.28 5.78
N ALA A 157 0.59 3.46 6.81
CA ALA A 157 -0.47 3.21 7.79
C ALA A 157 -0.94 4.50 8.48
N PHE A 158 0.01 5.33 8.93
CA PHE A 158 -0.27 6.61 9.57
C PHE A 158 -1.00 7.57 8.62
N ILE A 159 -0.57 7.64 7.37
CA ILE A 159 -1.21 8.50 6.36
C ILE A 159 -2.62 8.02 6.06
N PHE A 160 -2.82 6.73 5.80
CA PHE A 160 -4.16 6.19 5.52
C PHE A 160 -5.13 6.33 6.67
N TYR A 161 -4.67 6.19 7.91
CA TYR A 161 -5.50 6.41 9.09
C TYR A 161 -6.10 7.83 9.10
N ASN A 162 -5.27 8.83 8.77
CA ASN A 162 -5.66 10.24 8.75
C ASN A 162 -6.33 10.68 7.43
N HIS A 163 -6.45 9.78 6.45
CA HIS A 163 -6.99 10.08 5.12
C HIS A 163 -8.52 10.00 5.03
N THR A 164 -9.20 9.69 6.14
CA THR A 164 -10.62 9.25 6.15
C THR A 164 -11.66 10.33 6.45
N GLN A 165 -11.24 11.52 6.85
CA GLN A 165 -12.20 12.58 7.24
C GLN A 165 -13.10 13.00 6.07
N GLY A 166 -14.42 12.97 6.29
CA GLY A 166 -15.42 13.38 5.29
C GLY A 166 -15.73 12.33 4.21
N ARG A 167 -15.21 11.10 4.33
CA ARG A 167 -15.50 10.01 3.39
C ARG A 167 -16.78 9.25 3.75
N SER A 168 -17.37 8.58 2.76
CA SER A 168 -18.50 7.67 2.94
C SER A 168 -18.12 6.44 3.79
N LEU A 169 -19.11 5.73 4.35
CA LEU A 169 -18.89 4.62 5.28
C LEU A 169 -17.94 3.55 4.71
N VAL A 170 -18.21 3.06 3.51
CA VAL A 170 -17.43 2.00 2.84
C VAL A 170 -16.04 2.50 2.46
N ASP A 171 -15.92 3.76 2.05
CA ASP A 171 -14.64 4.39 1.67
C ASP A 171 -13.73 4.57 2.90
N ALA A 172 -14.26 5.12 3.99
CA ALA A 172 -13.54 5.24 5.25
C ALA A 172 -13.10 3.87 5.77
N PHE A 173 -13.99 2.87 5.74
CA PHE A 173 -13.66 1.50 6.15
C PHE A 173 -12.55 0.88 5.29
N GLY A 174 -12.61 1.03 3.96
CA GLY A 174 -11.58 0.52 3.05
C GLY A 174 -10.19 1.09 3.38
N HIS A 175 -10.10 2.40 3.61
CA HIS A 175 -8.85 3.06 4.00
C HIS A 175 -8.36 2.65 5.39
N GLN A 176 -9.26 2.44 6.35
CA GLN A 176 -8.90 1.92 7.67
C GLN A 176 -8.33 0.49 7.59
N MET A 177 -8.89 -0.37 6.74
CA MET A 177 -8.36 -1.71 6.52
C MET A 177 -6.99 -1.69 5.80
N LEU A 178 -6.77 -0.75 4.88
CA LEU A 178 -5.45 -0.52 4.29
C LEU A 178 -4.44 -0.05 5.34
N SER A 179 -4.83 0.89 6.19
CA SER A 179 -4.00 1.32 7.33
C SER A 179 -3.67 0.16 8.26
N PHE A 180 -4.65 -0.68 8.60
CA PHE A 180 -4.47 -1.84 9.47
C PHE A 180 -3.52 -2.88 8.88
N THR A 181 -3.70 -3.26 7.62
CA THR A 181 -2.83 -4.25 6.95
C THR A 181 -1.41 -3.73 6.77
N ALA A 182 -1.24 -2.44 6.42
CA ALA A 182 0.07 -1.79 6.38
C ALA A 182 0.74 -1.77 7.76
N PHE A 183 0.01 -1.41 8.82
CA PHE A 183 0.54 -1.43 10.18
C PHE A 183 1.04 -2.82 10.59
N LEU A 184 0.26 -3.88 10.32
CA LEU A 184 0.68 -5.25 10.59
C LEU A 184 1.92 -5.65 9.78
N ALA A 185 1.97 -5.32 8.49
CA ALA A 185 3.14 -5.58 7.65
C ALA A 185 4.39 -4.87 8.19
N GLY A 186 4.25 -3.59 8.58
CA GLY A 186 5.33 -2.80 9.18
C GLY A 186 5.78 -3.36 10.54
N LEU A 187 4.85 -3.81 11.37
CA LEU A 187 5.12 -4.41 12.68
C LEU A 187 5.87 -5.74 12.54
N VAL A 188 5.39 -6.65 11.69
CA VAL A 188 6.09 -7.93 11.47
C VAL A 188 7.45 -7.69 10.82
N ALA A 189 7.59 -6.73 9.90
CA ALA A 189 8.88 -6.37 9.33
C ALA A 189 9.86 -5.81 10.36
N PHE A 190 9.36 -5.05 11.34
CA PHE A 190 10.16 -4.57 12.48
C PHE A 190 10.62 -5.74 13.35
N ILE A 191 9.73 -6.68 13.66
CA ILE A 191 10.07 -7.89 14.41
C ILE A 191 11.10 -8.72 13.64
N ASP A 192 10.90 -8.93 12.33
CA ASP A 192 11.83 -9.65 11.45
C ASP A 192 13.20 -8.95 11.33
N PHE A 193 13.24 -7.63 11.41
CA PHE A 193 14.49 -6.87 11.53
C PHE A 193 15.23 -7.19 12.84
N LEU A 194 14.51 -7.27 13.97
CA LEU A 194 15.09 -7.59 15.27
C LEU A 194 15.52 -9.07 15.38
N THR A 195 14.76 -9.98 14.76
CA THR A 195 15.03 -11.41 14.77
C THR A 195 15.87 -11.81 13.56
N LYS A 196 17.17 -12.00 13.75
CA LYS A 196 18.09 -12.33 12.65
C LYS A 196 17.67 -13.62 11.91
N ASN A 197 17.37 -13.49 10.61
CA ASN A 197 17.23 -14.58 9.63
C ASN A 197 16.14 -15.64 9.92
N ASN A 198 14.91 -15.22 10.24
CA ASN A 198 13.77 -16.12 10.34
C ASN A 198 12.92 -16.13 9.06
N VAL A 199 13.01 -17.19 8.27
CA VAL A 199 12.24 -17.34 7.01
C VAL A 199 10.73 -17.28 7.24
N VAL A 200 10.23 -17.75 8.40
CA VAL A 200 8.80 -17.74 8.70
C VAL A 200 8.30 -16.32 8.89
N LEU A 201 9.08 -15.48 9.59
CA LEU A 201 8.73 -14.06 9.76
C LEU A 201 8.82 -13.31 8.43
N GLU A 202 9.85 -13.59 7.62
CA GLU A 202 9.97 -13.02 6.27
C GLU A 202 8.74 -13.39 5.40
N LEU A 203 8.32 -14.65 5.39
CA LEU A 203 7.11 -15.09 4.67
C LEU A 203 5.82 -14.49 5.25
N LEU A 204 5.75 -14.24 6.56
CA LEU A 204 4.62 -13.57 7.19
C LEU A 204 4.53 -12.09 6.79
N VAL A 205 5.65 -11.36 6.71
CA VAL A 205 5.67 -10.00 6.15
C VAL A 205 5.12 -10.02 4.73
N LEU A 206 5.61 -10.95 3.91
CA LEU A 206 5.23 -11.05 2.49
C LEU A 206 3.77 -11.47 2.31
N SER A 207 3.22 -12.31 3.19
CA SER A 207 1.78 -12.64 3.16
C SER A 207 0.92 -11.42 3.48
N LEU A 208 1.32 -10.58 4.43
CA LEU A 208 0.64 -9.33 4.77
C LEU A 208 0.77 -8.29 3.64
N MET A 209 1.92 -8.20 2.98
CA MET A 209 2.09 -7.35 1.80
C MET A 209 1.19 -7.79 0.63
N MET A 210 1.11 -9.10 0.35
CA MET A 210 0.19 -9.62 -0.67
C MET A 210 -1.28 -9.31 -0.31
N LEU A 211 -1.66 -9.48 0.96
CA LEU A 211 -2.99 -9.12 1.44
C LEU A 211 -3.26 -7.63 1.23
N HIS A 212 -2.31 -6.77 1.61
CA HIS A 212 -2.40 -5.33 1.45
C HIS A 212 -2.63 -4.97 -0.02
N GLY A 213 -1.81 -5.48 -0.94
CA GLY A 213 -1.95 -5.24 -2.38
C GLY A 213 -3.28 -5.72 -2.97
N MET A 214 -3.72 -6.94 -2.65
CA MET A 214 -5.01 -7.47 -3.11
C MET A 214 -6.20 -6.67 -2.57
N PHE A 215 -6.15 -6.30 -1.30
CA PHE A 215 -7.21 -5.50 -0.68
C PHE A 215 -7.24 -4.08 -1.25
N PHE A 216 -6.08 -3.50 -1.53
CA PHE A 216 -5.96 -2.22 -2.24
C PHE A 216 -6.69 -2.27 -3.57
N CYS A 217 -6.40 -3.28 -4.41
CA CYS A 217 -7.12 -3.50 -5.66
C CYS A 217 -8.63 -3.63 -5.45
N LYS A 218 -9.06 -4.37 -4.42
CA LYS A 218 -10.49 -4.54 -4.11
C LYS A 218 -11.16 -3.21 -3.75
N VAL A 219 -10.52 -2.39 -2.91
CA VAL A 219 -11.00 -1.04 -2.58
C VAL A 219 -11.09 -0.18 -3.82
N THR A 220 -10.09 -0.23 -4.72
CA THR A 220 -10.11 0.50 -5.99
C THR A 220 -11.35 0.18 -6.83
N PHE A 221 -11.69 -1.10 -7.00
CA PHE A 221 -12.88 -1.49 -7.78
C PHE A 221 -14.19 -1.08 -7.12
N VAL A 222 -14.24 -1.03 -5.79
CA VAL A 222 -15.43 -0.61 -5.04
C VAL A 222 -15.63 0.91 -5.13
N LEU A 223 -14.55 1.70 -4.99
CA LEU A 223 -14.63 3.17 -4.98
C LEU A 223 -14.75 3.78 -6.37
N PHE A 224 -14.21 3.12 -7.39
CA PHE A 224 -14.19 3.62 -8.76
C PHE A 224 -14.81 2.60 -9.73
N PRO A 225 -16.14 2.38 -9.65
CA PRO A 225 -16.82 1.42 -10.50
C PRO A 225 -16.77 1.86 -11.97
N ARG A 226 -16.36 0.94 -12.86
CA ARG A 226 -16.31 1.19 -14.30
C ARG A 226 -17.70 1.29 -14.94
N ASN A 227 -18.66 0.55 -14.40
CA ASN A 227 -20.07 0.63 -14.76
C ASN A 227 -20.90 1.09 -13.55
N LYS A 228 -21.63 2.21 -13.71
CA LYS A 228 -22.44 2.80 -12.65
C LYS A 228 -23.65 1.96 -12.26
N ASP A 229 -24.14 1.12 -13.16
CA ASP A 229 -25.30 0.25 -12.90
C ASP A 229 -24.98 -0.82 -11.85
N TYR A 230 -23.69 -1.12 -11.66
CA TYR A 230 -23.18 -2.06 -10.68
C TYR A 230 -22.35 -1.36 -9.58
N ALA A 231 -22.55 -0.04 -9.40
CA ALA A 231 -21.88 0.71 -8.35
C ALA A 231 -22.34 0.26 -6.97
N TRP A 232 -21.41 0.22 -6.03
CA TRP A 232 -21.70 -0.13 -4.65
C TRP A 232 -22.37 1.04 -3.93
N ASP A 233 -23.35 0.75 -3.08
CA ASP A 233 -23.83 1.74 -2.13
C ASP A 233 -22.78 1.94 -1.03
N LEU A 234 -22.08 3.07 -1.08
CA LEU A 234 -21.00 3.38 -0.15
C LEU A 234 -21.48 3.75 1.26
N SER A 235 -22.80 3.87 1.48
CA SER A 235 -23.41 4.10 2.79
C SER A 235 -23.95 2.82 3.42
N ASP A 236 -24.01 1.72 2.67
CA ASP A 236 -24.58 0.46 3.14
C ASP A 236 -23.61 -0.32 4.04
N HIS A 237 -24.02 -0.53 5.29
CA HIS A 237 -23.25 -1.31 6.25
C HIS A 237 -23.03 -2.78 5.83
N ARG A 238 -23.92 -3.36 5.02
CA ARG A 238 -23.74 -4.72 4.50
C ARG A 238 -22.51 -4.86 3.62
N ASN A 239 -22.14 -3.79 2.91
CA ASN A 239 -20.93 -3.75 2.10
C ASN A 239 -19.66 -3.74 2.96
N VAL A 240 -19.71 -3.13 4.15
CA VAL A 240 -18.64 -3.20 5.14
C VAL A 240 -18.44 -4.65 5.61
N LEU A 241 -19.52 -5.31 6.02
CA LEU A 241 -19.47 -6.72 6.46
C LEU A 241 -18.91 -7.64 5.37
N PHE A 242 -19.33 -7.44 4.11
CA PHE A 242 -18.82 -8.21 2.99
C PHE A 242 -17.32 -7.96 2.74
N LEU A 243 -16.86 -6.70 2.82
CA LEU A 243 -15.45 -6.37 2.68
C LEU A 243 -14.58 -6.99 3.79
N THR A 244 -15.09 -7.08 5.02
CA THR A 244 -14.43 -7.80 6.11
C THR A 244 -14.23 -9.28 5.74
N VAL A 245 -15.26 -9.95 5.21
CA VAL A 245 -15.15 -11.33 4.75
C VAL A 245 -14.14 -11.46 3.61
N CYS A 246 -14.16 -10.54 2.63
CA CYS A 246 -13.17 -10.53 1.55
C CYS A 246 -11.74 -10.41 2.07
N LEU A 247 -11.49 -9.55 3.07
CA LEU A 247 -10.17 -9.40 3.67
C LEU A 247 -9.67 -10.73 4.27
N CYS A 248 -10.52 -11.42 5.03
CA CYS A 248 -10.18 -12.73 5.61
C CYS A 248 -9.91 -13.79 4.54
N LEU A 249 -10.74 -13.85 3.49
CA LEU A 249 -10.55 -14.80 2.39
C LEU A 249 -9.28 -14.52 1.59
N TYR A 250 -8.97 -13.25 1.34
CA TYR A 250 -7.70 -12.87 0.72
C TYR A 250 -6.51 -13.23 1.60
N TYR A 251 -6.63 -13.12 2.92
CA TYR A 251 -5.56 -13.54 3.81
C TYR A 251 -5.34 -15.05 3.79
N ALA A 252 -6.42 -15.85 3.75
CA ALA A 252 -6.28 -17.29 3.53
C ALA A 252 -5.62 -17.60 2.17
N LEU A 253 -5.98 -16.86 1.12
CA LEU A 253 -5.40 -17.01 -0.22
C LEU A 253 -3.89 -16.74 -0.24
N THR A 254 -3.36 -15.80 0.54
CA THR A 254 -1.91 -15.55 0.57
C THR A 254 -1.12 -16.75 1.07
N TYR A 255 -1.64 -17.49 2.05
CA TYR A 255 -1.02 -18.74 2.50
C TYR A 255 -1.07 -19.84 1.45
N VAL A 256 -2.18 -19.94 0.70
CA VAL A 256 -2.29 -20.87 -0.43
C VAL A 256 -1.24 -20.54 -1.49
N ILE A 257 -1.08 -19.27 -1.86
CA ILE A 257 -0.06 -18.81 -2.81
C ILE A 257 1.35 -19.17 -2.33
N ILE A 258 1.67 -18.90 -1.05
CA ILE A 258 2.97 -19.27 -0.47
C ILE A 258 3.20 -20.78 -0.51
N GLY A 259 2.18 -21.58 -0.18
CA GLY A 259 2.25 -23.04 -0.24
C GLY A 259 2.49 -23.57 -1.66
N ILE A 260 1.79 -23.01 -2.65
CA ILE A 260 2.01 -23.34 -4.07
C ILE A 260 3.43 -22.96 -4.49
N ASN A 261 3.90 -21.75 -4.16
CA ASN A 261 5.27 -21.32 -4.46
C ASN A 261 6.30 -22.25 -3.83
N TYR A 262 6.08 -22.70 -2.59
CA TYR A 262 6.97 -23.64 -1.91
C TYR A 262 7.03 -24.99 -2.62
N ALA A 263 5.87 -25.51 -3.03
CA ALA A 263 5.77 -26.77 -3.77
C ALA A 263 6.38 -26.71 -5.18
N LEU A 264 6.29 -25.55 -5.86
CA LEU A 264 6.87 -25.37 -7.20
C LEU A 264 8.39 -25.16 -7.17
N VAL A 265 8.93 -24.64 -6.07
CA VAL A 265 10.36 -24.33 -5.93
C VAL A 265 11.16 -25.52 -5.37
N THR A 266 10.52 -26.43 -4.64
CA THR A 266 11.15 -27.61 -4.03
C THR A 266 11.18 -28.79 -4.99
#